data_AF-A0A7S3ZEL2-F1
#
_entry.id   AF-A0A7S3ZEL2-F1
#
_cell.length_a   1.000
_cell.length_b   1.000
_cell.length_c   1.000
_cell.angle_alpha   90.00
_cell.angle_beta   90.00
_cell.angle_gamma   90.00
#
_symmetry.space_group_name_H-M   'P 1'
#
loop_
_entity.id
_entity.type
_entity.pdbx_description
1 polymer ?
#
loop_
_entity_poly.entity_id
_entity_poly.type
_entity_poly.pdbx_seq_one_letter_code
_entity_poly.pdbx_strand_id
1 'polypeptide(L)'
;PAVDEFSTDISMTDADFAIMRKLGLNLMRLGVMWPGVEPERGHYNDTYIALLKEISDRAANYGIYTLLDMHQDVLADAFCGEGLPLWAHPKMKQGFPFPVGKAFVSTDK
;
A
#
# COMPACT_ATOMS: atom_id res chain seq x y z
N PRO A 1 -6.05 -4.32 4.57
CA PRO A 1 -7.22 -3.45 4.90
C PRO A 1 -8.22 -4.27 5.72
N ALA A 2 -9.00 -3.62 6.59
CA ALA A 2 -10.10 -4.29 7.29
C ALA A 2 -11.26 -4.53 6.30
N VAL A 3 -11.84 -5.73 6.31
CA VAL A 3 -12.92 -6.11 5.38
C VAL A 3 -14.25 -6.42 6.08
N ASP A 4 -14.23 -6.44 7.41
CA ASP A 4 -15.38 -6.85 8.24
C ASP A 4 -16.04 -5.66 8.97
N GLU A 5 -15.28 -4.62 9.31
CA GLU A 5 -15.75 -3.45 10.04
C GLU A 5 -15.34 -2.16 9.30
N PHE A 6 -16.27 -1.21 9.24
CA PHE A 6 -16.05 0.09 8.62
C PHE A 6 -15.10 0.94 9.48
N SER A 7 -14.11 1.54 8.84
CA SER A 7 -13.21 2.53 9.44
C SER A 7 -12.95 3.65 8.45
N THR A 8 -12.75 4.88 8.92
CA THR A 8 -12.54 6.03 8.02
C THR A 8 -11.16 6.05 7.37
N ASP A 9 -10.25 5.15 7.77
CA ASP A 9 -8.84 5.16 7.38
C ASP A 9 -8.35 3.84 6.74
N ILE A 10 -8.78 2.66 7.22
CA ILE A 10 -8.17 1.38 6.85
C ILE A 10 -9.12 0.33 6.26
N SER A 11 -10.42 0.62 6.09
CA SER A 11 -11.38 -0.38 5.64
C SER A 11 -11.63 -0.41 4.12
N MET A 12 -12.05 -1.58 3.64
CA MET A 12 -12.54 -1.85 2.30
C MET A 12 -13.75 -2.80 2.37
N THR A 13 -14.78 -2.35 3.07
CA THR A 13 -16.05 -3.05 3.29
C THR A 13 -17.12 -2.63 2.28
N ASP A 14 -18.27 -3.31 2.31
CA ASP A 14 -19.44 -2.95 1.51
C ASP A 14 -19.97 -1.54 1.83
N ALA A 15 -19.76 -1.04 3.05
CA ALA A 15 -20.10 0.33 3.41
C ALA A 15 -19.22 1.35 2.67
N ASP A 16 -17.93 1.07 2.53
CA ASP A 16 -16.99 1.91 1.76
C ASP A 16 -17.42 2.00 0.29
N PHE A 17 -17.71 0.85 -0.33
CA PHE A 17 -18.16 0.80 -1.72
C PHE A 17 -19.53 1.44 -1.93
N ALA A 18 -20.46 1.31 -0.97
CA ALA A 18 -21.73 2.00 -1.01
C ALA A 18 -21.56 3.53 -0.96
N ILE A 19 -20.63 4.03 -0.14
CA ILE A 19 -20.28 5.46 -0.08
C ILE A 19 -19.67 5.91 -1.41
N MET A 20 -18.68 5.19 -1.93
CA MET A 20 -18.06 5.50 -3.23
C MET A 20 -19.11 5.60 -4.35
N ARG A 21 -20.02 4.61 -4.42
CA ARG A 21 -21.12 4.62 -5.40
C ARG A 21 -22.06 5.81 -5.20
N LYS A 22 -22.42 6.16 -3.96
CA LYS A 22 -23.26 7.33 -3.63
C LYS A 22 -22.60 8.64 -4.07
N LEU A 23 -21.27 8.72 -4.03
CA LEU A 23 -20.48 9.84 -4.53
C LEU A 23 -20.32 9.85 -6.05
N GLY A 24 -20.84 8.84 -6.76
CA GLY A 24 -20.72 8.72 -8.22
C GLY A 24 -19.36 8.22 -8.70
N LEU A 25 -18.53 7.67 -7.81
CA LEU A 25 -17.24 7.06 -8.17
C LEU A 25 -17.49 5.68 -8.79
N ASN A 26 -16.70 5.34 -9.80
CA ASN A 26 -16.75 4.06 -10.50
C ASN A 26 -15.40 3.36 -10.61
N LEU A 27 -14.34 3.90 -10.00
CA LEU A 27 -13.00 3.31 -10.03
C LEU A 27 -12.32 3.49 -8.68
N MET A 28 -11.61 2.46 -8.24
CA MET A 28 -10.72 2.45 -7.08
C MET A 28 -9.31 2.09 -7.54
N ARG A 29 -8.32 2.90 -7.13
CA ARG A 29 -6.91 2.51 -7.19
C ARG A 29 -6.56 1.79 -5.89
N LEU A 30 -6.42 0.47 -5.96
CA LEU A 30 -6.13 -0.37 -4.81
C LEU A 30 -4.62 -0.59 -4.71
N GLY A 31 -4.01 -0.01 -3.68
CA GLY A 31 -2.60 -0.21 -3.37
C GLY A 31 -2.31 -1.66 -3.01
N VAL A 32 -1.34 -2.23 -3.70
CA VAL A 32 -0.80 -3.59 -3.50
C VAL A 32 0.68 -3.44 -3.18
N MET A 33 1.14 -4.05 -2.09
CA MET A 33 2.54 -3.99 -1.70
C MET A 33 3.24 -5.29 -2.08
N TRP A 34 4.41 -5.22 -2.71
CA TRP A 34 5.22 -6.40 -3.00
C TRP A 34 5.56 -7.22 -1.73
N PRO A 35 5.90 -6.66 -0.55
CA PRO A 35 6.06 -7.46 0.67
C PRO A 35 4.79 -8.17 1.12
N GLY A 36 3.61 -7.71 0.70
CA GLY A 36 2.35 -8.42 0.91
C GLY A 36 2.21 -9.62 -0.03
N VAL A 37 2.60 -9.47 -1.31
CA VAL A 37 2.50 -10.51 -2.35
C VAL A 37 3.57 -11.58 -2.22
N GLU A 38 4.83 -11.18 -1.99
CA GLU A 38 6.01 -12.06 -1.94
C GLU A 38 6.87 -11.67 -0.71
N PRO A 39 6.41 -12.00 0.51
CA PRO A 39 7.09 -11.63 1.75
C PRO A 39 8.51 -12.21 1.83
N GLU A 40 8.71 -13.41 1.28
CA GLU A 40 10.00 -14.08 1.15
C GLU A 40 10.25 -14.43 -0.31
N ARG A 41 11.50 -14.31 -0.77
CA ARG A 41 11.87 -14.53 -2.18
C ARG A 41 11.41 -15.91 -2.66
N GLY A 42 10.55 -15.94 -3.67
CA GLY A 42 9.98 -17.16 -4.25
C GLY A 42 8.78 -17.75 -3.50
N HIS A 43 8.34 -17.13 -2.40
CA HIS A 43 7.21 -17.58 -1.59
C HIS A 43 6.09 -16.53 -1.63
N TYR A 44 5.03 -16.85 -2.37
CA TYR A 44 3.87 -15.98 -2.54
C TYR A 44 2.84 -16.18 -1.42
N ASN A 45 2.24 -15.08 -0.96
CA ASN A 45 1.21 -15.10 0.07
C ASN A 45 -0.18 -15.18 -0.58
N ASP A 46 -0.64 -16.42 -0.79
CA ASP A 46 -1.96 -16.67 -1.40
C ASP A 46 -3.12 -16.09 -0.57
N THR A 47 -2.99 -16.02 0.76
CA THR A 47 -3.99 -15.40 1.64
C THR A 47 -4.12 -13.91 1.34
N TYR A 48 -3.01 -13.20 1.16
CA TYR A 48 -3.03 -11.78 0.79
C TYR A 48 -3.62 -11.55 -0.61
N ILE A 49 -3.25 -12.39 -1.58
CA ILE A 49 -3.78 -12.32 -2.94
C ILE A 49 -5.30 -12.61 -2.95
N ALA A 50 -5.76 -13.60 -2.18
CA ALA A 50 -7.18 -13.91 -2.03
C ALA A 50 -7.96 -12.74 -1.44
N LEU A 51 -7.41 -12.04 -0.44
CA LEU A 51 -8.02 -10.86 0.15
C LEU A 51 -8.14 -9.70 -0.87
N LEU A 52 -7.10 -9.44 -1.66
CA LEU A 52 -7.17 -8.43 -2.74
C LEU A 52 -8.25 -8.77 -3.77
N LYS A 53 -8.38 -10.07 -4.11
CA LYS A 53 -9.43 -10.55 -4.99
C LYS A 53 -10.81 -10.33 -4.38
N GLU A 54 -11.02 -10.67 -3.11
CA GLU A 54 -12.29 -10.46 -2.41
C GLU A 54 -12.71 -8.98 -2.43
N ILE A 55 -11.79 -8.08 -2.10
CA ILE A 55 -12.01 -6.63 -2.15
C ILE A 55 -12.43 -6.19 -3.55
N SER A 56 -11.74 -6.68 -4.59
CA SER A 56 -12.07 -6.35 -5.98
C SER A 56 -13.43 -6.90 -6.41
N ASP A 57 -13.78 -8.13 -6.00
CA ASP A 57 -15.06 -8.75 -6.32
C ASP A 57 -16.21 -8.00 -5.62
N ARG A 58 -16.01 -7.59 -4.36
CA ARG A 58 -16.99 -6.78 -3.61
C ARG A 58 -17.17 -5.41 -4.25
N ALA A 59 -16.10 -4.71 -4.60
CA ALA A 59 -16.18 -3.43 -5.32
C ALA A 59 -16.98 -3.55 -6.64
N ALA A 60 -16.79 -4.66 -7.38
CA ALA A 60 -17.51 -4.91 -8.62
C ALA A 60 -19.04 -5.01 -8.43
N ASN A 61 -19.52 -5.54 -7.30
CA ASN A 61 -20.96 -5.56 -6.97
C ASN A 61 -21.58 -4.16 -6.86
N TYR A 62 -20.75 -3.14 -6.64
CA TYR A 62 -21.15 -1.73 -6.59
C TYR A 62 -20.89 -0.97 -7.90
N GLY A 63 -20.43 -1.65 -8.96
CA GLY A 63 -20.08 -1.03 -10.23
C GLY A 63 -18.76 -0.26 -10.20
N ILE A 64 -17.87 -0.60 -9.25
CA ILE A 64 -16.56 0.02 -9.09
C ILE A 64 -15.49 -0.89 -9.70
N TYR A 65 -14.73 -0.36 -10.66
CA TYR A 65 -13.59 -1.04 -11.27
C TYR A 65 -12.35 -0.91 -10.37
N THR A 66 -11.53 -1.95 -10.31
CA THR A 66 -10.31 -1.96 -9.49
C THR A 66 -9.07 -1.86 -10.39
N LEU A 67 -8.24 -0.84 -10.16
CA LEU A 67 -6.86 -0.77 -10.67
C LEU A 67 -5.91 -1.24 -9.56
N LEU A 68 -5.29 -2.41 -9.75
CA LEU A 68 -4.25 -2.90 -8.85
C LEU A 68 -2.96 -2.12 -9.09
N ASP A 69 -2.47 -1.48 -8.04
CA ASP A 69 -1.33 -0.58 -8.08
C ASP A 69 -0.21 -1.17 -7.22
N MET A 70 0.84 -1.71 -7.84
CA MET A 70 2.01 -2.23 -7.12
C MET A 70 2.82 -1.05 -6.56
N HIS A 71 2.38 -0.57 -5.40
CA HIS A 71 2.74 0.72 -4.84
C HIS A 71 4.13 0.72 -4.20
N GLN A 72 4.78 1.88 -4.18
CA GLN A 72 5.99 2.13 -3.40
C GLN A 72 6.12 3.62 -3.10
N ASP A 73 6.69 3.93 -1.94
CA ASP A 73 7.18 5.25 -1.55
C ASP A 73 8.56 5.09 -0.93
N VAL A 74 9.56 5.84 -1.40
CA VAL A 74 10.94 5.78 -0.88
C VAL A 74 11.49 4.33 -0.85
N LEU A 75 11.17 3.54 -1.87
CA LEU A 75 11.67 2.19 -2.14
C LEU A 75 11.22 1.08 -1.16
N ALA A 76 11.56 1.16 0.13
CA ALA A 76 11.32 0.08 1.09
C ALA A 76 11.31 0.57 2.55
N ASP A 77 10.82 -0.27 3.47
CA ASP A 77 10.80 -0.01 4.93
C ASP A 77 12.20 0.28 5.50
N ALA A 78 13.25 -0.31 4.93
CA ALA A 78 14.65 -0.02 5.28
C ALA A 78 15.06 1.45 5.09
N PHE A 79 14.27 2.24 4.36
CA PHE A 79 14.49 3.65 4.04
C PHE A 79 13.39 4.56 4.62
N CYS A 80 12.67 4.08 5.65
CA CYS A 80 11.46 4.73 6.17
C CYS A 80 10.35 4.91 5.11
N GLY A 81 10.37 4.05 4.08
CA GLY A 81 9.40 4.01 3.00
C GLY A 81 8.61 2.71 2.98
N GLU A 82 8.06 2.36 1.82
CA GLU A 82 7.32 1.13 1.58
C GLU A 82 7.38 0.74 0.11
N GLY A 83 7.05 -0.52 -0.20
CA GLY A 83 6.94 -1.01 -1.56
C GLY A 83 7.73 -2.27 -1.84
N LEU A 84 9.05 -2.28 -1.65
CA LEU A 84 9.88 -3.47 -1.83
C LEU A 84 9.98 -4.31 -0.54
N PRO A 85 9.98 -5.65 -0.62
CA PRO A 85 10.34 -6.50 0.51
C PRO A 85 11.82 -6.37 0.87
N LEU A 86 12.16 -6.66 2.14
CA LEU A 86 13.52 -6.49 2.65
C LEU A 86 14.58 -7.30 1.89
N TRP A 87 14.19 -8.45 1.34
CA TRP A 87 15.10 -9.29 0.55
C TRP A 87 15.42 -8.72 -0.85
N ALA A 88 14.64 -7.76 -1.34
CA ALA A 88 14.75 -7.20 -2.69
C ALA A 88 15.48 -5.86 -2.75
N HIS A 89 15.59 -5.13 -1.63
CA HIS A 89 16.27 -3.84 -1.63
C HIS A 89 17.80 -4.01 -1.71
N PRO A 90 18.53 -3.06 -2.31
CA PRO A 90 19.98 -3.10 -2.37
C PRO A 90 20.59 -2.92 -0.98
N LYS A 91 21.74 -3.56 -0.72
CA LYS A 91 22.55 -3.27 0.46
C LYS A 91 23.24 -1.91 0.28
N MET A 92 22.96 -0.97 1.17
CA MET A 92 23.63 0.33 1.18
C MET A 92 25.07 0.20 1.66
N LYS A 93 26.04 0.76 0.94
CA LYS A 93 27.45 0.77 1.38
C LYS A 93 27.69 1.69 2.59
N GLN A 94 27.00 2.82 2.65
CA GLN A 94 27.17 3.86 3.68
C GLN A 94 25.99 3.95 4.67
N GLY A 95 24.95 3.12 4.47
CA GLY A 95 23.70 3.17 5.24
C GLY A 95 22.76 4.31 4.82
N PHE A 96 21.47 4.17 5.11
CA PHE A 96 20.50 5.26 5.01
C PHE A 96 20.46 6.04 6.35
N PRO A 97 20.33 7.38 6.35
CA PRO A 97 20.13 8.29 5.21
C PRO A 97 21.43 8.97 4.72
N PHE A 98 22.55 8.26 4.62
CA PHE A 98 23.83 8.87 4.25
C PHE A 98 23.89 9.27 2.75
N PRO A 99 24.46 10.45 2.41
CA PRO A 99 24.98 11.47 3.32
C PRO A 99 23.85 12.34 3.90
N VAL A 100 23.87 12.52 5.21
CA VAL A 100 22.99 13.48 5.88
C VAL A 100 23.61 14.87 5.72
N GLY A 101 22.85 15.80 5.14
CA GLY A 101 23.25 17.21 5.09
C GLY A 101 23.49 17.77 6.50
N LYS A 102 24.20 18.90 6.61
CA LYS A 102 24.27 19.61 7.90
C LYS A 102 22.84 19.89 8.37
N ALA A 103 22.60 19.76 9.68
CA ALA A 103 21.31 20.11 10.27
C ALA A 103 20.91 21.53 9.84
N PHE A 104 19.64 21.71 9.49
CA PHE A 104 19.11 23.03 9.18
C PHE A 104 19.30 23.93 10.40
N VAL A 105 20.02 25.04 10.23
CA VAL A 105 20.17 26.06 11.26
C VAL A 105 19.19 27.18 10.92
N SER A 106 18.14 27.34 11.73
CA SER A 106 17.23 28.48 11.59
C SER A 106 18.03 29.77 11.72
N THR A 107 17.93 30.66 10.73
CA THR A 107 18.56 31.98 10.74
C THR A 107 17.79 32.98 11.59
N ASP A 108 16.62 32.62 12.08
CA ASP A 108 15.75 33.48 12.87
C ASP A 108 16.06 33.29 14.36
N LYS A 109 17.01 34.09 14.85
CA LYS A 109 17.19 34.44 16.27
C LYS A 109 17.40 35.93 16.40
#